data_AF-A0A8S9ZT57-F1
#
_entry.id   AF-A0A8S9ZT57-F1
#
_cell.length_a   1.000
_cell.length_b   1.000
_cell.length_c   1.000
_cell.angle_alpha   90.00
_cell.angle_beta   90.00
_cell.angle_gamma   90.00
#
_symmetry.space_group_name_H-M   'P 1'
#
loop_
_entity.id
_entity.type
_entity.pdbx_description
1 polymer ?
#
loop_
_entity_poly.entity_id
_entity_poly.type
_entity_poly.pdbx_seq_one_letter_code
_entity_poly.pdbx_strand_id
1 'polypeptide(L)'
;MPHFKSTEVPCPQIEWQELMNSSIINDDPIASITSIQTALYNRFGNTNNSKFLVNCATYQKQYISTSELVKNENLKENNFLLPQNMFFSSSGDGYCNINSNGIWCQIAALQA
;
A
#
# COMPACT_ATOMS: atom_id res chain seq x y z
N MET A 1 -5.93 -11.97 -16.70
CA MET A 1 -5.43 -10.71 -17.29
C MET A 1 -4.71 -9.95 -16.18
N PRO A 2 -3.53 -9.35 -16.40
CA PRO A 2 -2.86 -8.59 -15.34
C PRO A 2 -3.73 -7.40 -14.94
N HIS A 3 -4.16 -7.36 -13.68
CA HIS A 3 -4.87 -6.21 -13.14
C HIS A 3 -3.82 -5.21 -12.64
N PHE A 4 -3.82 -4.00 -13.22
CA PHE A 4 -3.06 -2.88 -12.67
C PHE A 4 -3.76 -2.41 -11.40
N LYS A 5 -3.07 -2.53 -10.28
CA LYS A 5 -3.63 -2.27 -8.95
C LYS A 5 -3.52 -0.77 -8.68
N SER A 6 -4.55 -0.04 -9.13
CA SER A 6 -4.70 1.43 -9.08
C SER A 6 -5.00 1.94 -7.66
N THR A 7 -4.74 3.23 -7.43
CA THR A 7 -5.09 3.97 -6.19
C THR A 7 -6.60 4.11 -5.97
N GLU A 8 -7.43 3.85 -6.99
CA GLU A 8 -8.88 4.03 -6.95
C GLU A 8 -9.62 2.98 -6.10
N VAL A 9 -9.03 1.81 -5.87
CA VAL A 9 -9.57 0.78 -4.95
C VAL A 9 -8.43 0.31 -4.05
N PRO A 10 -8.12 1.05 -2.97
CA PRO A 10 -6.90 0.81 -2.19
C PRO A 10 -6.88 -0.58 -1.57
N CYS A 11 -8.01 -1.05 -1.00
CA CYS A 11 -8.10 -2.36 -0.35
C CYS A 11 -9.52 -2.95 -0.47
N PRO A 12 -9.78 -3.86 -1.41
CA PRO A 12 -11.05 -4.59 -1.45
C PRO A 12 -11.25 -5.54 -0.26
N GLN A 13 -10.18 -5.97 0.41
CA GLN A 13 -10.26 -6.83 1.60
C GLN A 13 -10.25 -6.02 2.91
N ILE A 14 -11.44 -5.78 3.48
CA ILE A 14 -11.63 -5.02 4.73
C ILE A 14 -10.80 -5.59 5.89
N GLU A 15 -10.79 -6.92 6.06
CA GLU A 15 -10.01 -7.54 7.15
C GLU A 15 -8.50 -7.33 7.02
N TRP A 16 -7.99 -7.26 5.80
CA TRP A 16 -6.57 -6.95 5.57
C TRP A 16 -6.30 -5.51 5.94
N GLN A 17 -7.24 -4.61 5.63
CA GLN A 17 -7.09 -3.21 5.93
C GLN A 17 -6.99 -2.94 7.43
N GLU A 18 -7.85 -3.56 8.24
CA GLU A 18 -7.80 -3.44 9.69
C GLU A 18 -6.48 -3.97 10.28
N LEU A 19 -6.05 -5.17 9.85
CA LEU A 19 -4.79 -5.76 10.29
C LEU A 19 -3.61 -4.87 9.94
N MET A 20 -3.51 -4.45 8.68
CA MET A 20 -2.43 -3.56 8.23
C MET A 20 -2.40 -2.24 9.00
N ASN A 21 -3.56 -1.59 9.21
CA ASN A 21 -3.62 -0.36 9.99
C ASN A 21 -3.11 -0.55 11.43
N SER A 22 -3.40 -1.69 12.04
CA SER A 22 -2.91 -2.01 13.39
C SER A 22 -1.44 -2.43 13.44
N SER A 23 -0.87 -2.86 12.31
CA SER A 23 0.47 -3.42 12.21
C SER A 23 1.52 -2.43 11.69
N ILE A 24 1.12 -1.30 11.09
CA ILE A 24 2.05 -0.26 10.62
C ILE A 24 2.70 0.43 11.83
N ILE A 25 4.03 0.49 11.81
CA ILE A 25 4.87 1.14 12.83
C ILE A 25 5.37 2.46 12.25
N ASN A 26 5.05 3.57 12.92
CA ASN A 26 5.34 4.93 12.45
C ASN A 26 6.79 5.10 12.02
N ASP A 27 7.00 5.67 10.84
CA ASP A 27 8.32 6.00 10.26
C ASP A 27 9.33 4.84 10.15
N ASP A 28 8.92 3.59 10.39
CA ASP A 28 9.72 2.38 10.23
C ASP A 28 9.11 1.40 9.21
N PRO A 29 9.48 1.50 7.92
CA PRO A 29 8.97 0.61 6.88
C PRO A 29 9.46 -0.84 7.07
N ILE A 30 10.64 -1.06 7.65
CA ILE A 30 11.22 -2.40 7.83
C ILE A 30 10.46 -3.14 8.94
N ALA A 31 10.25 -2.49 10.08
CA ALA A 31 9.44 -3.05 11.15
C ALA A 31 7.98 -3.22 10.73
N SER A 32 7.44 -2.29 9.93
CA SER A 32 6.10 -2.40 9.35
C SER A 32 5.95 -3.64 8.47
N ILE A 33 6.90 -3.93 7.57
CA ILE A 33 6.89 -5.15 6.74
C ILE A 33 6.77 -6.40 7.62
N THR A 34 7.62 -6.50 8.63
CA THR A 34 7.69 -7.67 9.50
C THR A 34 6.39 -7.84 10.30
N SER A 35 5.91 -6.76 10.91
CA SER A 35 4.68 -6.73 11.70
C SER A 35 3.45 -7.14 10.87
N ILE A 36 3.29 -6.55 9.69
CA ILE A 36 2.20 -6.83 8.76
C ILE A 36 2.25 -8.29 8.28
N GLN A 37 3.43 -8.77 7.89
CA GLN A 37 3.60 -10.12 7.37
C GLN A 37 3.30 -11.16 8.45
N THR A 38 3.73 -10.92 9.69
CA THR A 38 3.37 -11.76 10.85
C THR A 38 1.87 -11.75 11.11
N ALA A 39 1.22 -10.58 11.11
CA ALA A 39 -0.21 -10.46 11.37
C ALA A 39 -1.06 -11.22 10.34
N LEU A 40 -0.75 -11.06 9.05
CA LEU A 40 -1.43 -11.77 7.97
C LEU A 40 -1.18 -13.27 8.00
N TYR A 41 0.06 -13.70 8.24
CA TYR A 41 0.39 -15.11 8.33
C TYR A 41 -0.34 -15.78 9.50
N ASN A 42 -0.37 -15.15 10.67
CA ASN A 42 -1.05 -15.68 11.85
C ASN A 42 -2.55 -15.84 11.63
N ARG A 43 -3.19 -14.93 10.89
CA ARG A 43 -4.64 -14.96 10.66
C ARG A 43 -5.04 -15.81 9.45
N PHE A 44 -4.27 -15.82 8.37
CA PHE A 44 -4.66 -16.42 7.09
C PHE A 44 -3.70 -17.48 6.55
N GLY A 45 -2.48 -17.58 7.08
CA GLY A 45 -1.45 -18.50 6.58
C GLY A 45 -1.86 -19.97 6.73
N ASN A 46 -2.54 -20.31 7.82
CA ASN A 46 -2.95 -21.69 8.10
C ASN A 46 -4.26 -22.10 7.42
N THR A 47 -5.16 -21.15 7.13
CA THR A 47 -6.52 -21.45 6.67
C THR A 47 -6.62 -21.55 5.15
N ASN A 48 -5.86 -20.74 4.42
CA ASN A 48 -6.02 -20.61 2.97
C ASN A 48 -4.76 -21.01 2.17
N ASN A 49 -3.72 -21.54 2.85
CA ASN A 49 -2.38 -21.73 2.29
C ASN A 49 -1.85 -20.46 1.59
N SER A 50 -2.32 -19.30 2.04
CA SER A 50 -2.03 -18.02 1.42
C SER A 50 -0.61 -17.61 1.78
N LYS A 51 0.23 -17.40 0.77
CA LYS A 51 1.50 -16.70 0.94
C LYS A 51 1.25 -15.22 0.67
N PHE A 52 1.92 -14.34 1.39
CA PHE A 52 1.76 -12.91 1.23
C PHE A 52 3.10 -12.29 0.82
N LEU A 53 3.04 -11.40 -0.17
CA LEU A 53 4.12 -10.47 -0.46
C LEU A 53 3.74 -9.13 0.16
N VAL A 54 4.63 -8.57 0.98
CA VAL A 54 4.45 -7.26 1.62
C VAL A 54 5.60 -6.36 1.18
N ASN A 55 5.26 -5.14 0.76
CA ASN A 55 6.23 -4.09 0.43
C ASN A 55 5.83 -2.83 1.19
N CYS A 56 6.77 -2.18 1.87
CA CYS A 56 6.54 -0.89 2.49
C CYS A 56 7.66 0.09 2.15
N ALA A 57 7.30 1.36 2.03
CA ALA A 57 8.22 2.46 1.82
C ALA A 57 7.80 3.65 2.69
N THR A 58 8.78 4.40 3.16
CA THR A 58 8.51 5.76 3.64
C THR A 58 8.02 6.58 2.45
N TYR A 59 7.01 7.41 2.68
CA TYR A 59 6.62 8.42 1.70
C TYR A 59 6.72 9.79 2.36
N GLN A 60 7.45 10.70 1.72
CA GLN A 60 7.43 12.10 2.11
C GLN A 60 6.22 12.75 1.45
N LYS A 61 5.38 13.41 2.24
CA LYS A 61 4.45 14.41 1.70
C LYS A 61 5.31 15.56 1.16
N GLN A 62 5.61 15.54 -0.13
CA GLN A 62 6.13 16.74 -0.77
C GLN A 62 4.98 17.75 -0.82
N TYR A 63 5.04 18.76 0.05
CA TYR A 63 4.27 19.96 -0.14
C TYR A 63 4.84 20.65 -1.38
N ILE A 64 4.07 20.64 -2.47
CA ILE A 64 4.40 21.48 -3.63
C ILE A 64 4.41 22.91 -3.11
N SER A 65 5.60 23.53 -3.04
CA SER A 65 5.68 24.96 -2.76
C SER A 65 4.94 25.66 -3.89
N THR A 66 3.87 26.37 -3.55
CA THR A 66 2.92 27.02 -4.45
C THR A 66 3.52 28.14 -5.31
N SER A 67 4.86 28.27 -5.40
CA SER A 67 5.54 29.26 -6.24
C SER A 67 5.67 28.85 -7.71
N GLU A 68 5.43 27.59 -8.08
CA GLU A 68 5.49 27.12 -9.49
C GLU A 68 4.11 26.81 -10.11
N LEU A 69 3.02 26.97 -9.36
CA LEU A 69 1.65 26.62 -9.80
C LEU A 69 0.94 27.70 -10.65
N VAL A 70 1.59 28.81 -10.97
CA VAL A 70 1.01 29.80 -11.89
C VAL A 70 1.30 29.37 -13.33
N LYS A 71 0.53 28.40 -13.86
CA LYS A 71 0.23 28.33 -15.31
C LYS A 71 -0.79 27.30 -15.79
N ASN A 72 -1.31 26.39 -14.95
CA ASN A 72 -2.37 25.48 -15.41
C ASN A 72 -3.46 25.32 -14.34
N GLU A 73 -4.51 26.14 -14.47
CA GLU A 73 -5.82 25.91 -13.86
C GLU A 73 -6.37 24.59 -14.43
N ASN A 74 -6.13 23.46 -13.75
CA ASN A 74 -6.90 22.20 -13.83
C ASN A 74 -6.29 21.02 -13.02
N LEU A 75 -5.30 21.25 -12.15
CA LEU A 75 -4.82 20.18 -11.27
C LEU A 75 -5.60 20.18 -9.94
N LYS A 76 -6.71 19.46 -9.94
CA LYS A 76 -7.40 19.02 -8.72
C LYS A 76 -6.40 18.23 -7.85
N GLU A 77 -6.32 18.66 -6.59
CA GLU A 77 -6.08 17.88 -5.37
C GLU A 77 -5.16 16.63 -5.43
N ASN A 78 -4.14 16.65 -4.57
CA ASN A 78 -3.54 15.45 -3.96
C ASN A 78 -2.82 14.48 -4.89
N ASN A 79 -1.85 14.97 -5.67
CA ASN A 79 -0.83 14.09 -6.25
C ASN A 79 0.08 13.56 -5.12
N PHE A 80 -0.40 12.49 -4.48
CA PHE A 80 0.39 11.58 -3.66
C PHE A 80 1.60 11.14 -4.49
N LEU A 81 2.79 11.55 -4.07
CA LEU A 81 4.01 10.92 -4.53
C LEU A 81 4.14 9.59 -3.77
N LEU A 82 3.37 8.59 -4.19
CA LEU A 82 3.86 7.21 -4.12
C LEU A 82 5.31 7.23 -4.64
N PRO A 83 6.24 6.40 -4.14
CA PRO A 83 7.58 6.33 -4.71
C PRO A 83 7.41 6.15 -6.21
N GLN A 84 7.81 7.16 -6.99
CA GLN A 84 7.18 7.57 -8.26
C GLN A 84 7.19 6.50 -9.38
N ASN A 85 7.71 5.30 -9.12
CA ASN A 85 8.00 4.26 -10.10
C ASN A 85 7.61 2.84 -9.65
N MET A 86 6.68 2.66 -8.71
CA MET A 86 6.22 1.32 -8.33
C MET A 86 4.96 0.92 -9.10
N PHE A 87 5.15 0.01 -10.05
CA PHE A 87 4.07 -0.64 -10.79
C PHE A 87 3.92 -2.06 -10.29
N PHE A 88 2.74 -2.37 -9.73
CA PHE A 88 2.43 -3.70 -9.25
C PHE A 88 1.29 -4.32 -10.06
N SER A 89 1.52 -5.56 -10.51
CA SER A 89 0.55 -6.37 -11.25
C SER A 89 0.54 -7.75 -10.64
N SER A 90 -0.66 -8.31 -10.46
CA SER A 90 -0.87 -9.67 -9.99
C SER A 90 -2.03 -10.29 -10.77
N SER A 91 -1.94 -11.59 -11.04
CA SER A 91 -2.95 -12.34 -11.78
C SER A 91 -4.12 -12.83 -10.90
N GLY A 92 -4.37 -12.19 -9.75
CA GLY A 92 -5.48 -12.52 -8.84
C GLY A 92 -5.94 -11.35 -7.96
N ASP A 93 -7.03 -11.57 -7.23
CA ASP A 93 -7.83 -10.52 -6.59
C ASP A 93 -7.31 -10.06 -5.22
N GLY A 94 -6.33 -10.76 -4.64
CA GLY A 94 -5.78 -10.42 -3.33
C GLY A 94 -4.75 -9.29 -3.40
N TYR A 95 -5.15 -8.03 -3.16
CA TYR A 95 -4.20 -6.97 -2.82
C TYR A 95 -4.79 -5.89 -1.94
N CYS A 96 -3.92 -5.22 -1.18
CA CYS A 96 -4.29 -4.07 -0.38
C CYS A 96 -3.14 -3.07 -0.33
N ASN A 97 -3.45 -1.81 -0.56
CA ASN A 97 -2.58 -0.65 -0.48
C ASN A 97 -3.07 0.25 0.65
N ILE A 98 -2.22 0.51 1.64
CA ILE A 98 -2.53 1.40 2.75
C ILE A 98 -1.47 2.45 2.90
N ASN A 99 -1.95 3.61 3.30
CA ASN A 99 -1.13 4.70 3.73
C ASN A 99 -1.48 5.02 5.19
N SER A 100 -0.49 4.93 6.07
CA SER A 100 -0.65 5.35 7.46
C SER A 100 0.68 5.83 8.00
N ASN A 101 0.65 6.87 8.84
CA ASN A 101 1.80 7.31 9.65
C ASN A 101 3.13 7.47 8.88
N GLY A 102 3.10 8.13 7.70
CA GLY A 102 4.30 8.38 6.89
C GLY A 102 4.80 7.18 6.09
N ILE A 103 4.08 6.06 6.14
CA ILE A 103 4.42 4.82 5.45
C ILE A 103 3.32 4.44 4.48
N TRP A 104 3.74 4.05 3.28
CA TRP A 104 2.93 3.37 2.30
C TRP A 104 3.29 1.89 2.35
N CYS A 105 2.29 1.02 2.45
CA CYS A 105 2.45 -0.42 2.39
C CYS A 105 1.50 -1.02 1.35
N GLN A 106 2.00 -1.97 0.58
CA GLN A 106 1.27 -2.77 -0.39
C GLN A 106 1.42 -4.25 -0.07
N ILE A 107 0.33 -4.98 -0.25
CA ILE A 107 0.27 -6.42 -0.02
C ILE A 107 -0.37 -7.09 -1.21
N ALA A 108 0.11 -8.28 -1.55
CA ALA A 108 -0.57 -9.18 -2.43
C ALA A 108 -0.58 -10.61 -1.88
N ALA A 109 -1.69 -11.31 -2.04
CA ALA A 109 -1.72 -12.75 -1.83
C ALA A 109 -1.14 -13.46 -3.06
N LEU A 110 -0.22 -14.37 -2.79
CA LEU A 110 0.30 -15.35 -3.72
C LEU A 110 -0.45 -16.65 -3.41
N GLN A 111 -1.47 -16.98 -4.20
CA GLN A 111 -1.94 -18.36 -4.26
C GLN A 111 -0.85 -19.19 -4.93
N ALA A 112 -0.47 -20.30 -4.29
CA ALA A 112 0.36 -21.34 -4.90
C ALA A 112 -0.54 -22.46 -5.43
#